data_AF-A0A0F9RAW3-F1
#
_entry.id   AF-A0A0F9RAW3-F1
#
_cell.length_a   1.000
_cell.length_b   1.000
_cell.length_c   1.000
_cell.angle_alpha   90.00
_cell.angle_beta   90.00
_cell.angle_gamma   90.00
#
_symmetry.space_group_name_H-M   'P 1'
#
loop_
_entity.id
_entity.type
_entity.pdbx_description
1 polymer ?
#
loop_
_entity_poly.entity_id
_entity_poly.type
_entity_poly.pdbx_seq_one_letter_code
_entity_poly.pdbx_strand_id
1 'polypeptide(L)'
;ICIMGPNIDATLFDTPEFVECLKNLAISSSRAEIKIIVKNTKANVQQGHRVIPLAQHLTSSIHVRTPDSQHSDIQNILILIDDFAYLKCPRASYYEGSACFYDRLTVQRLQSQFDDIWAHATADMSIRRLHL
;
A
#
# COMPACT_ATOMS: atom_id res chain seq x y z
N ILE A 1 6.50 6.29 0.08
CA ILE A 1 5.03 6.24 -0.14
C ILE A 1 4.44 5.18 0.79
N CYS A 2 3.30 5.49 1.41
CA CYS A 2 2.54 4.53 2.23
C CYS A 2 1.15 4.33 1.61
N ILE A 3 0.70 3.07 1.47
CA ILE A 3 -0.61 2.70 0.93
C ILE A 3 -1.29 1.78 1.93
N MET A 4 -2.56 2.03 2.24
CA MET A 4 -3.37 1.18 3.09
C MET A 4 -4.75 0.98 2.46
N GLY A 5 -5.25 -0.26 2.51
CA GLY A 5 -6.56 -0.60 1.97
C GLY A 5 -7.05 -1.98 2.42
N PRO A 6 -8.28 -2.37 2.05
CA PRO A 6 -8.76 -3.73 2.30
C PRO A 6 -7.97 -4.78 1.49
N ASN A 7 -7.58 -4.42 0.26
CA ASN A 7 -6.76 -5.19 -0.67
C ASN A 7 -5.85 -4.21 -1.46
N ILE A 8 -5.02 -4.74 -2.37
CA ILE A 8 -4.40 -3.90 -3.40
C ILE A 8 -5.44 -3.75 -4.50
N ASP A 9 -6.17 -2.63 -4.49
CA ASP A 9 -7.30 -2.43 -5.39
C ASP A 9 -6.88 -2.49 -6.87
N ALA A 10 -7.46 -3.43 -7.63
CA ALA A 10 -7.08 -3.64 -9.01
C ALA A 10 -7.53 -2.50 -9.94
N THR A 11 -8.65 -1.83 -9.64
CA THR A 11 -9.11 -0.69 -10.44
C THR A 11 -8.16 0.49 -10.30
N LEU A 12 -7.59 0.71 -9.11
CA LEU A 12 -6.68 1.82 -8.86
C LEU A 12 -5.22 1.51 -9.19
N PHE A 13 -4.77 0.29 -8.88
CA PHE A 13 -3.33 -0.03 -8.83
C PHE A 13 -2.91 -1.09 -9.85
N ASP A 14 -3.84 -1.78 -10.52
CA ASP A 14 -3.51 -2.76 -11.55
C ASP A 14 -3.55 -2.17 -12.95
N THR A 15 -2.86 -1.05 -13.16
CA THR A 15 -2.67 -0.43 -14.49
C THR A 15 -1.19 -0.44 -14.89
N PRO A 16 -0.85 -0.54 -16.19
CA PRO A 16 0.54 -0.47 -16.64
C PRO A 16 1.24 0.79 -16.13
N GLU A 17 0.56 1.93 -16.21
CA GLU A 17 1.10 3.24 -15.86
C GLU A 17 1.42 3.33 -14.37
N PHE A 18 0.50 2.86 -13.52
CA PHE A 18 0.74 2.85 -12.07
C PHE A 18 1.91 1.95 -11.70
N VAL A 19 1.97 0.74 -12.27
CA VAL A 19 3.03 -0.23 -11.97
C VAL A 19 4.39 0.28 -12.43
N GLU A 20 4.45 0.94 -13.59
CA GLU A 20 5.67 1.58 -14.08
C GLU A 20 6.11 2.73 -13.17
N CYS A 21 5.19 3.61 -12.76
CA CYS A 21 5.49 4.67 -11.80
C CYS A 21 6.00 4.09 -10.47
N LEU A 22 5.35 3.03 -9.95
CA LEU A 22 5.74 2.40 -8.70
C LEU A 22 7.13 1.76 -8.80
N LYS A 23 7.43 1.11 -9.92
CA LYS A 23 8.76 0.55 -10.22
C LYS A 23 9.81 1.65 -10.26
N ASN A 24 9.58 2.71 -11.02
CA ASN A 24 10.51 3.82 -11.18
C ASN A 24 10.81 4.49 -9.85
N LEU A 25 9.79 4.67 -9.00
CA LEU A 25 9.99 5.15 -7.64
C LEU A 25 10.86 4.19 -6.81
N ALA A 26 10.53 2.90 -6.81
CA ALA A 26 11.24 1.89 -6.03
C ALA A 26 12.74 1.78 -6.36
N ILE A 27 13.13 2.06 -7.61
CA ILE A 27 14.52 2.02 -8.08
C ILE A 27 15.20 3.39 -8.13
N SER A 28 14.47 4.48 -7.86
CA SER A 28 15.00 5.85 -7.95
C SER A 28 16.09 6.15 -6.93
N SER A 29 16.03 5.50 -5.76
CA SER A 29 16.96 5.71 -4.65
C SER A 29 16.96 4.51 -3.72
N SER A 30 18.11 4.24 -3.08
CA SER A 30 18.21 3.27 -1.99
C SER A 30 17.39 3.65 -0.75
N ARG A 31 16.92 4.89 -0.66
CA ARG A 31 16.03 5.37 0.41
C ARG A 31 14.54 5.33 0.05
N ALA A 32 14.20 4.97 -1.19
CA ALA A 32 12.81 4.94 -1.62
C ALA A 32 12.12 3.69 -1.02
N GLU A 33 11.22 3.92 -0.06
CA GLU A 33 10.40 2.88 0.53
C GLU A 33 8.92 3.04 0.14
N ILE A 34 8.33 1.93 -0.27
CA ILE A 34 6.91 1.76 -0.54
C ILE A 34 6.37 0.74 0.47
N LYS A 35 5.49 1.21 1.35
CA LYS A 35 4.89 0.40 2.41
C LYS A 35 3.41 0.20 2.11
N ILE A 36 2.98 -1.04 2.03
CA ILE A 36 1.60 -1.41 1.68
C ILE A 36 1.01 -2.23 2.83
N ILE A 37 -0.09 -1.77 3.41
CA ILE A 37 -0.87 -2.50 4.43
C ILE A 37 -2.20 -2.95 3.83
N VAL A 38 -2.45 -4.26 3.81
CA VAL A 38 -3.71 -4.84 3.30
C VAL A 38 -4.17 -6.04 4.11
N LYS A 39 -5.47 -6.29 4.22
CA LYS A 39 -6.01 -7.39 5.03
C LYS A 39 -5.58 -8.77 4.55
N ASN A 40 -5.48 -8.95 3.24
CA ASN A 40 -4.84 -10.09 2.61
C ASN A 40 -4.57 -9.79 1.14
N THR A 41 -3.61 -10.49 0.56
CA THR A 41 -3.30 -10.43 -0.88
C THR A 41 -3.71 -11.68 -1.64
N LYS A 42 -4.44 -12.63 -1.03
CA LYS A 42 -4.80 -13.91 -1.68
C LYS A 42 -5.53 -13.71 -3.01
N ALA A 43 -6.55 -12.85 -3.03
CA ALA A 43 -7.27 -12.52 -4.24
C ALA A 43 -6.38 -11.81 -5.28
N ASN A 44 -5.53 -10.88 -4.83
CA ASN A 44 -4.59 -10.16 -5.70
C ASN A 44 -3.60 -11.12 -6.39
N VAL A 45 -3.10 -12.11 -5.66
CA VAL A 45 -2.20 -13.15 -6.19
C VAL A 45 -2.94 -14.04 -7.19
N GLN A 46 -4.13 -14.52 -6.84
CA GLN A 46 -4.95 -15.38 -7.73
C GLN A 46 -5.32 -14.69 -9.04
N GLN A 47 -5.57 -13.37 -8.99
CA GLN A 47 -5.91 -12.55 -10.16
C GLN A 47 -4.70 -12.10 -10.96
N GLY A 48 -3.47 -12.40 -10.52
CA GLY A 48 -2.25 -11.99 -11.23
C GLY A 48 -2.00 -10.48 -11.19
N HIS A 49 -2.41 -9.79 -10.12
CA HIS A 49 -2.24 -8.35 -9.99
C HIS A 49 -0.76 -7.96 -10.10
N ARG A 50 -0.46 -7.03 -11.00
CA ARG A 50 0.89 -6.60 -11.42
C ARG A 50 1.78 -6.03 -10.32
N VAL A 51 1.21 -5.54 -9.22
CA VAL A 51 1.98 -5.08 -8.04
C VAL A 51 2.61 -6.27 -7.29
N ILE A 52 1.99 -7.44 -7.32
CA ILE A 52 2.48 -8.65 -6.65
C ILE A 52 3.87 -9.06 -7.15
N PRO A 53 4.11 -9.30 -8.45
CA PRO A 53 5.44 -9.64 -8.92
C PRO A 53 6.43 -8.49 -8.67
N LEU A 54 6.02 -7.23 -8.75
CA LEU A 54 6.91 -6.11 -8.46
C LEU A 54 7.40 -6.12 -7.00
N ALA A 55 6.49 -6.33 -6.05
CA ALA A 55 6.80 -6.48 -4.63
C ALA A 55 7.71 -7.69 -4.34
N GLN A 56 7.53 -8.79 -5.07
CA GLN A 56 8.39 -9.97 -4.97
C GLN A 56 9.81 -9.77 -5.52
N HIS A 57 9.99 -8.91 -6.52
CA HIS A 57 11.31 -8.65 -7.11
C HIS A 57 12.06 -7.54 -6.36
N LEU A 58 11.35 -6.54 -5.85
CA LEU A 58 11.93 -5.34 -5.22
C LEU A 58 11.71 -5.35 -3.70
N THR A 59 12.04 -6.47 -3.05
CA THR A 59 11.75 -6.73 -1.63
C THR A 59 12.46 -5.78 -0.66
N SER A 60 13.52 -5.10 -1.10
CA SER A 60 14.23 -4.06 -0.33
C SER A 60 13.51 -2.71 -0.32
N SER A 61 12.64 -2.46 -1.30
CA SER A 61 11.99 -1.15 -1.51
C SER A 61 10.48 -1.22 -1.43
N ILE A 62 9.88 -2.39 -1.67
CA ILE A 62 8.44 -2.61 -1.63
C ILE A 62 8.14 -3.66 -0.58
N HIS A 63 7.38 -3.24 0.43
CA HIS A 63 7.00 -4.08 1.56
C HIS A 63 5.48 -4.16 1.62
N VAL A 64 4.96 -5.38 1.70
CA VAL A 64 3.52 -5.61 1.85
C VAL A 64 3.29 -6.39 3.13
N ARG A 65 2.45 -5.84 4.01
CA ARG A 65 2.15 -6.39 5.31
C ARG A 65 0.65 -6.52 5.52
N THR A 66 0.29 -7.51 6.33
CA THR A 66 -1.06 -7.73 6.83
C THR A 66 -1.13 -7.29 8.28
N PRO A 67 -2.08 -6.41 8.64
CA PRO A 67 -2.25 -5.96 10.02
C PRO A 67 -2.67 -7.13 10.93
N ASP A 68 -2.54 -6.94 12.23
CA ASP A 68 -3.07 -7.87 13.23
C ASP A 68 -4.61 -7.87 13.26
N SER A 69 -5.21 -8.79 14.01
CA SER A 69 -6.67 -8.94 14.10
C SER A 69 -7.37 -7.69 14.68
N GLN A 70 -6.67 -6.87 15.46
CA GLN A 70 -7.21 -5.64 16.06
C GLN A 70 -7.51 -4.58 15.00
N HIS A 71 -6.77 -4.58 13.89
CA HIS A 71 -6.97 -3.67 12.76
C HIS A 71 -7.59 -4.38 11.55
N SER A 72 -8.34 -5.45 11.78
CA SER A 72 -8.97 -6.24 10.72
C SER A 72 -10.12 -5.51 10.00
N ASP A 73 -10.53 -4.31 10.46
CA ASP A 73 -11.64 -3.55 9.88
C ASP A 73 -11.22 -2.36 8.99
N ILE A 74 -10.05 -2.42 8.35
CA ILE A 74 -9.66 -1.43 7.33
C ILE A 74 -10.65 -1.45 6.15
N GLN A 75 -11.53 -0.45 6.04
CA GLN A 75 -12.48 -0.32 4.94
C GLN A 75 -12.18 0.87 4.03
N ASN A 76 -11.27 1.75 4.46
CA ASN A 76 -10.84 2.93 3.74
C ASN A 76 -9.62 2.63 2.87
N ILE A 77 -9.41 3.47 1.87
CA ILE A 77 -8.15 3.58 1.14
C ILE A 77 -7.43 4.82 1.66
N LEU A 78 -6.15 4.69 1.94
CA LEU A 78 -5.26 5.78 2.34
C LEU A 78 -3.96 5.69 1.53
N ILE A 79 -3.55 6.79 0.91
CA ILE A 79 -2.25 6.94 0.27
C ILE A 79 -1.58 8.16 0.88
N LEU A 80 -0.33 8.01 1.34
CA LEU A 80 0.52 9.09 1.85
C LEU A 80 1.74 9.24 0.96
N ILE A 81 2.00 10.49 0.56
CA ILE A 81 3.14 10.89 -0.27
C ILE A 81 4.03 11.80 0.56
N ASP A 82 5.22 11.29 0.87
CA ASP A 82 6.23 11.92 1.73
C ASP A 82 5.61 12.54 2.99
N ASP A 83 5.85 13.82 3.24
CA ASP A 83 5.38 14.56 4.41
C ASP A 83 4.29 15.61 4.09
N PHE A 84 3.78 15.65 2.86
CA PHE A 84 3.00 16.81 2.39
C PHE A 84 1.69 16.49 1.67
N ALA A 85 1.46 15.29 1.16
CA ALA A 85 0.20 14.99 0.46
C ALA A 85 -0.43 13.66 0.89
N TYR A 86 -1.75 13.60 0.79
CA TYR A 86 -2.52 12.40 1.05
C TYR A 86 -3.72 12.27 0.10
N LEU A 87 -4.15 11.02 -0.10
CA LEU A 87 -5.46 10.66 -0.62
C LEU A 87 -6.14 9.76 0.39
N LYS A 88 -7.41 10.05 0.70
CA LYS A 88 -8.23 9.23 1.60
C LYS A 88 -9.61 9.00 1.00
N CYS A 89 -9.97 7.73 0.84
CA CYS A 89 -11.33 7.32 0.50
C CYS A 89 -11.92 6.57 1.70
N PRO A 90 -12.88 7.13 2.45
CA PRO A 90 -13.45 6.49 3.64
C PRO A 90 -14.06 5.11 3.38
N ARG A 91 -14.52 4.86 2.16
CA ARG A 91 -15.05 3.56 1.72
C ARG A 91 -14.42 3.16 0.39
N ALA A 92 -13.68 2.06 0.38
CA ALA A 92 -13.06 1.53 -0.83
C ALA A 92 -14.07 1.24 -1.96
N SER A 93 -15.30 0.84 -1.61
CA SER A 93 -16.32 0.41 -2.57
C SER A 93 -16.94 1.52 -3.42
N TYR A 94 -16.84 2.79 -3.01
CA TYR A 94 -17.53 3.91 -3.68
C TYR A 94 -16.57 4.87 -4.39
N TYR A 95 -15.25 4.72 -4.20
CA TYR A 95 -14.21 5.63 -4.72
C TYR A 95 -14.50 7.13 -4.48
N GLU A 96 -15.22 7.42 -3.40
CA GLU A 96 -15.50 8.79 -2.95
C GLU A 96 -14.53 9.14 -1.83
N GLY A 97 -13.84 10.26 -1.98
CA GLY A 97 -12.76 10.62 -1.07
C GLY A 97 -12.23 12.02 -1.31
N SER A 98 -11.19 12.35 -0.57
CA SER A 98 -10.49 13.63 -0.63
C SER A 98 -9.01 13.40 -0.91
N ALA A 99 -8.45 14.18 -1.82
CA ALA A 99 -7.02 14.34 -1.97
C ALA A 99 -6.63 15.75 -1.53
N CYS A 100 -5.53 15.86 -0.79
CA CYS A 100 -4.96 17.15 -0.43
C CYS A 100 -3.47 17.13 -0.74
N PHE A 101 -3.02 18.14 -1.47
CA PHE A 101 -1.63 18.42 -1.72
C PHE A 101 -1.28 19.60 -0.82
N TYR A 102 -0.28 19.44 0.06
CA TYR A 102 0.22 20.45 1.00
C TYR A 102 -0.55 20.62 2.33
N ASP A 103 -0.90 19.53 3.00
CA ASP A 103 -1.40 19.56 4.38
C ASP A 103 -0.51 18.70 5.31
N ARG A 104 0.59 19.32 5.76
CA ARG A 104 1.59 18.64 6.60
C ARG A 104 1.05 18.16 7.94
N LEU A 105 0.15 18.93 8.57
CA LEU A 105 -0.39 18.57 9.88
C LEU A 105 -1.26 17.31 9.78
N THR A 106 -2.13 17.27 8.76
CA THR A 106 -2.97 16.09 8.53
C THR A 106 -2.13 14.89 8.10
N VAL A 107 -1.12 15.08 7.23
CA VAL A 107 -0.21 14.00 6.82
C VAL A 107 0.53 13.43 8.01
N GLN A 108 1.09 14.26 8.90
CA GLN A 108 1.77 13.77 10.11
C GLN A 108 0.86 12.89 10.95
N ARG A 109 -0.38 13.32 11.21
CA ARG A 109 -1.35 12.51 11.97
C ARG A 109 -1.67 11.18 11.28
N LEU A 110 -1.92 11.21 9.97
CA LEU A 110 -2.22 10.00 9.20
C LEU A 110 -1.01 9.05 9.11
N GLN A 111 0.20 9.61 9.02
CA GLN A 111 1.45 8.87 9.01
C GLN A 111 1.67 8.17 10.36
N SER A 112 1.44 8.85 11.49
CA SER A 112 1.50 8.20 12.81
C SER A 112 0.53 7.03 12.91
N GLN A 113 -0.73 7.19 12.46
CA GLN A 113 -1.70 6.10 12.43
C GLN A 113 -1.24 4.94 11.54
N PHE A 114 -0.66 5.23 10.37
CA PHE A 114 -0.12 4.21 9.49
C PHE A 114 1.05 3.47 10.15
N ASP A 115 1.97 4.19 10.77
CA ASP A 115 3.16 3.64 11.41
C ASP A 115 2.83 2.76 12.62
N ASP A 116 1.81 3.14 13.40
CA ASP A 116 1.30 2.32 14.51
C ASP A 116 0.80 0.97 13.99
N ILE A 117 -0.02 0.96 12.93
CA ILE A 117 -0.50 -0.28 12.31
C ILE A 117 0.68 -1.07 11.71
N TRP A 118 1.61 -0.37 11.04
CA TRP A 118 2.78 -0.97 10.40
C TRP A 118 3.68 -1.71 11.39
N ALA A 119 3.85 -1.17 12.60
CA ALA A 119 4.67 -1.74 13.66
C ALA A 119 4.15 -3.10 14.14
N HIS A 120 2.82 -3.29 14.12
CA HIS A 120 2.16 -4.53 14.51
C HIS A 120 1.85 -5.46 13.32
N ALA A 121 1.93 -4.96 12.09
CA ALA A 121 1.68 -5.73 10.88
C ALA A 121 2.81 -6.72 10.56
N THR A 122 2.45 -7.87 9.98
CA THR A 122 3.39 -8.93 9.61
C THR A 122 3.50 -9.06 8.09
N ALA A 123 4.64 -9.53 7.57
CA ALA A 123 4.79 -9.75 6.13
C ALA A 123 3.73 -10.74 5.61
N ASP A 124 3.00 -10.37 4.56
CA ASP A 124 1.94 -11.23 4.01
C ASP A 124 2.55 -12.47 3.34
N MET A 125 2.14 -13.64 3.83
CA MET A 125 2.66 -14.94 3.40
C MET A 125 2.28 -15.28 1.96
N SER A 126 1.15 -14.79 1.47
CA SER A 126 0.58 -15.14 0.15
C SER A 126 1.45 -14.61 -1.00
N ILE A 127 2.26 -13.60 -0.72
CA ILE A 127 3.13 -12.93 -1.68
C ILE A 127 4.51 -13.60 -1.75
N ARG A 128 4.85 -14.48 -0.81
CA ARG A 128 6.14 -15.17 -0.86
C ARG A 128 6.17 -16.09 -2.08
N ARG A 129 7.26 -16.02 -2.85
CA ARG A 129 7.49 -16.99 -3.92
C ARG A 129 7.64 -18.37 -3.32
N LEU A 130 6.71 -19.26 -3.65
CA LEU A 130 6.95 -20.69 -3.55
C LEU A 130 7.85 -21.05 -4.72
N HIS A 131 9.16 -21.08 -4.47
CA HIS A 131 10.07 -21.76 -5.39
C HIS A 131 9.73 -23.25 -5.29
N LEU A 132 9.16 -23.81 -6.35
CA LEU A 132 9.12 -25.25 -6.59
C LEU A 132 10.34 -25.64 -7.44
#